data_AF-A0A803Q1R6-F1
#
_entry.id   AF-A0A803Q1R6-F1
#
_cell.length_a   1.000
_cell.length_b   1.000
_cell.length_c   1.000
_cell.angle_alpha   90.00
_cell.angle_beta   90.00
_cell.angle_gamma   90.00
#
_symmetry.space_group_name_H-M   'P 1'
#
loop_
_entity.id
_entity.type
_entity.pdbx_description
1 polymer ?
#
loop_
_entity_poly.entity_id
_entity_poly.type
_entity_poly.pdbx_seq_one_letter_code
_entity_poly.pdbx_strand_id
1 'polypeptide(L)'
;MELLVVGRNNYSRFGEEVLLKVVVQAIPTYAMSCFKLPTTLCNQIESMMANFSWGSTSFGNSIHWKNWNSLCKAKIHGGLGFRNFIHFNQALLGKQAWRLLEFPNSLLNRILHHGYFLNGHFLRAKSGTCPSLTWKSIVWGNELLVK
;
A
#
# COMPACT_ATOMS: atom_id res chain seq x y z
N MET A 1 32.67 -20.34 21.38
CA MET A 1 31.76 -19.25 21.00
C MET A 1 31.23 -19.53 19.60
N GLU A 2 30.56 -20.66 19.45
CA GLU A 2 29.50 -20.83 18.46
C GLU A 2 28.24 -20.17 19.05
N LEU A 3 27.25 -19.84 18.22
CA LEU A 3 25.95 -19.21 18.57
C LEU A 3 25.81 -17.68 18.32
N LEU A 4 26.16 -17.17 17.13
CA LEU A 4 25.48 -15.99 16.54
C LEU A 4 25.62 -15.91 14.99
N VAL A 5 25.69 -17.06 14.29
CA VAL A 5 25.57 -17.12 12.81
C VAL A 5 24.25 -17.80 12.45
N VAL A 6 23.16 -17.36 13.05
CA VAL A 6 21.81 -17.78 12.63
C VAL A 6 21.35 -16.83 11.52
N GLY A 7 21.42 -17.33 10.28
CA GLY A 7 20.52 -16.90 9.20
C GLY A 7 20.96 -15.73 8.32
N ARG A 8 22.16 -15.75 7.71
CA ARG A 8 22.39 -14.97 6.48
C ARG A 8 21.94 -15.77 5.28
N ASN A 9 20.78 -15.42 4.74
CA ASN A 9 20.28 -15.98 3.50
C ASN A 9 21.20 -15.58 2.33
N ASN A 10 21.84 -16.57 1.69
CA ASN A 10 22.59 -16.39 0.45
C ASN A 10 21.66 -16.39 -0.77
N TYR A 11 20.65 -15.52 -0.80
CA TYR A 11 19.77 -15.43 -1.97
C TYR A 11 20.46 -14.67 -3.11
N SER A 12 20.18 -15.07 -4.35
CA SER A 12 20.56 -14.25 -5.49
C SER A 12 19.77 -12.94 -5.48
N ARG A 13 20.36 -11.83 -5.95
CA ARG A 13 19.67 -10.51 -6.01
C ARG A 13 18.29 -10.59 -6.70
N PHE A 14 18.17 -11.46 -7.69
CA PHE A 14 16.91 -11.70 -8.38
C PHE A 14 15.89 -12.44 -7.49
N GLY A 15 16.33 -13.45 -6.73
CA GLY A 15 15.49 -14.15 -5.75
C GLY A 15 15.00 -13.23 -4.64
N GLU A 16 15.83 -12.31 -4.17
CA GLU A 16 15.45 -11.29 -3.17
C GLU A 16 14.40 -10.33 -3.71
N GLU A 17 14.55 -9.84 -4.96
CA GLU A 17 13.56 -8.97 -5.60
C GLU A 17 12.20 -9.66 -5.70
N VAL A 18 12.17 -10.92 -6.13
CA VAL A 18 10.94 -11.71 -6.24
C VAL A 18 10.32 -11.93 -4.85
N LEU A 19 11.12 -12.29 -3.85
CA LEU A 19 10.65 -12.53 -2.49
C LEU A 19 10.01 -11.26 -1.89
N LEU A 20 10.66 -10.10 -2.03
CA LEU A 20 10.11 -8.82 -1.58
C LEU A 20 8.76 -8.52 -2.25
N LYS A 21 8.65 -8.76 -3.56
CA LYS A 21 7.41 -8.50 -4.29
C LYS A 21 6.28 -9.45 -3.89
N VAL A 22 6.57 -10.72 -3.68
CA VAL A 22 5.55 -11.72 -3.35
C VAL A 22 5.12 -11.61 -1.90
N VAL A 23 6.07 -11.50 -0.96
CA VAL A 23 5.77 -11.56 0.48
C VAL A 23 5.44 -10.18 1.03
N VAL A 24 6.35 -9.22 0.89
CA VAL A 24 6.24 -7.91 1.55
C VAL A 24 5.11 -7.08 0.95
N GLN A 25 4.78 -7.24 -0.33
CA GLN A 25 3.61 -6.56 -0.90
C GLN A 25 2.28 -7.27 -0.58
N ALA A 26 2.27 -8.60 -0.41
CA ALA A 26 1.03 -9.33 -0.13
C ALA A 26 0.51 -9.09 1.30
N ILE A 27 1.38 -9.13 2.31
CA ILE A 27 1.02 -8.97 3.72
C ILE A 27 0.17 -7.70 3.99
N PRO A 28 0.62 -6.49 3.61
CA PRO A 28 -0.13 -5.27 3.87
C PRO A 28 -1.32 -5.06 2.92
N THR A 29 -1.46 -5.87 1.86
CA THR A 29 -2.56 -5.72 0.88
C THR A 29 -3.93 -5.80 1.57
N TYR A 30 -4.09 -6.69 2.55
CA TYR A 30 -5.33 -6.80 3.31
C TYR A 30 -5.64 -5.53 4.10
N ALA A 31 -4.68 -5.05 4.90
CA ALA A 31 -4.84 -3.83 5.69
C ALA A 31 -5.09 -2.61 4.80
N MET A 32 -4.36 -2.48 3.69
CA MET A 32 -4.52 -1.41 2.70
C MET A 32 -5.84 -1.46 1.94
N SER A 33 -6.51 -2.62 1.88
CA SER A 33 -7.81 -2.72 1.24
C SER A 33 -8.95 -2.16 2.10
N CYS A 34 -8.77 -2.11 3.42
CA CYS A 34 -9.77 -1.66 4.38
C CYS A 34 -9.50 -0.24 4.90
N PHE A 35 -8.21 0.12 5.04
CA PHE A 35 -7.79 1.34 5.73
C PHE A 35 -6.72 2.12 4.97
N LYS A 36 -6.74 3.45 5.11
CA LYS A 36 -5.66 4.33 4.70
C LYS A 36 -4.51 4.20 5.70
N LEU A 37 -3.37 3.70 5.23
CA LEU A 37 -2.18 3.63 6.05
C LEU A 37 -1.53 5.02 6.19
N PRO A 38 -0.91 5.34 7.35
CA PRO A 38 -0.11 6.54 7.50
C PRO A 38 1.03 6.55 6.47
N THR A 39 1.26 7.70 5.84
CA THR A 39 2.35 7.86 4.86
C THR A 39 3.73 7.58 5.46
N THR A 40 3.91 7.87 6.76
CA THR A 40 5.12 7.54 7.52
C THR A 40 5.38 6.05 7.57
N LEU A 41 4.35 5.23 7.83
CA LEU A 41 4.45 3.77 7.85
C LEU A 41 4.79 3.23 6.45
N CYS A 42 4.13 3.75 5.41
CA CYS A 42 4.46 3.38 4.03
C CYS A 42 5.94 3.68 3.73
N ASN A 43 6.43 4.87 4.03
CA ASN A 43 7.82 5.26 3.80
C ASN A 43 8.81 4.42 4.61
N GLN A 44 8.47 4.03 5.84
CA GLN A 44 9.28 3.11 6.65
C GLN A 44 9.39 1.73 6.01
N ILE A 45 8.28 1.15 5.55
CA ILE A 45 8.28 -0.15 4.85
C ILE A 45 9.08 -0.05 3.56
N GLU A 46 8.92 1.03 2.79
CA GLU A 46 9.71 1.32 1.58
C GLU A 46 11.21 1.39 1.87
N SER A 47 11.60 2.03 2.98
CA SER A 47 12.99 2.13 3.41
C SER A 47 13.54 0.77 3.85
N MET A 48 12.76 -0.04 4.58
CA MET A 48 13.16 -1.39 4.98
C MET A 48 13.36 -2.32 3.78
N MET A 49 12.49 -2.25 2.76
CA MET A 49 12.67 -3.02 1.53
C MET A 49 13.90 -2.55 0.73
N ALA A 50 14.15 -1.24 0.66
CA ALA A 50 15.36 -0.71 0.04
C ALA A 50 16.62 -1.18 0.76
N ASN A 51 16.62 -1.15 2.10
CA ASN A 51 17.71 -1.67 2.91
C ASN A 51 17.89 -3.17 2.72
N PHE A 52 16.81 -3.95 2.61
CA PHE A 52 16.92 -5.38 2.35
C PHE A 52 17.49 -5.66 0.95
N SER A 53 17.06 -4.91 -0.06
CA SER A 53 17.50 -5.13 -1.45
C SER A 53 18.92 -4.63 -1.74
N TRP A 54 19.42 -3.66 -0.98
CA TRP A 54 20.74 -3.05 -1.22
C TRP A 54 21.74 -3.30 -0.09
N GLY A 55 21.27 -3.69 1.09
CA GLY A 55 22.06 -3.82 2.31
C GLY A 55 22.66 -5.20 2.52
N SER A 56 23.84 -5.42 1.96
CA SER A 56 24.99 -5.94 2.73
C SER A 56 26.27 -5.93 1.88
N THR A 57 27.17 -5.00 2.18
CA THR A 57 28.61 -5.20 1.95
C THR A 57 29.28 -5.03 3.31
N SER A 58 30.17 -5.95 3.67
CA SER A 58 30.74 -6.12 5.01
C SER A 58 31.51 -4.91 5.59
N PHE A 59 31.63 -3.81 4.84
CA PHE A 59 32.50 -2.66 5.14
C PHE A 59 31.82 -1.30 4.89
N GLY A 60 30.50 -1.18 5.13
CA GLY A 60 29.84 0.13 5.17
C GLY A 60 28.40 0.13 4.70
N ASN A 61 27.71 1.25 4.95
CA ASN A 61 26.36 1.51 4.47
C ASN A 61 26.31 1.32 2.95
N SER A 62 25.51 0.36 2.48
CA SER A 62 25.29 0.18 1.05
C SER A 62 24.67 1.44 0.46
N ILE A 63 25.31 1.99 -0.57
CA ILE A 63 24.79 3.16 -1.29
C ILE A 63 23.45 2.79 -1.93
N HIS A 64 22.40 3.55 -1.61
CA HIS A 64 21.12 3.45 -2.32
C HIS A 64 21.25 4.10 -3.69
N TRP A 65 21.57 3.30 -4.71
CA TRP A 65 21.86 3.79 -6.07
C TRP A 65 20.67 4.43 -6.79
N LYS A 66 19.43 4.19 -6.34
CA LYS A 66 18.21 4.77 -6.92
C LYS A 66 17.17 5.08 -5.86
N ASN A 67 16.49 6.23 -6.03
CA ASN A 67 15.31 6.60 -5.24
C ASN A 67 14.22 5.52 -5.39
N TRP A 68 13.53 5.18 -4.30
CA TRP A 68 12.41 4.24 -4.28
C TRP A 68 11.36 4.53 -5.36
N ASN A 69 11.03 5.82 -5.57
CA ASN A 69 10.10 6.23 -6.64
C ASN A 69 10.58 5.82 -8.04
N SER A 70 11.89 5.77 -8.28
CA SER A 70 12.44 5.27 -9.54
C SER A 70 12.36 3.75 -9.63
N LEU A 71 12.42 3.03 -8.50
CA LEU A 71 12.28 1.57 -8.46
C LEU A 71 10.83 1.13 -8.69
N CYS A 72 9.87 1.98 -8.29
CA CYS A 72 8.44 1.75 -8.52
C CYS A 72 7.99 1.91 -9.98
N LYS A 73 8.83 2.49 -10.85
CA LYS A 73 8.52 2.59 -12.28
C LYS A 73 8.48 1.21 -12.93
N ALA A 74 7.69 1.06 -13.99
CA ALA A 74 7.66 -0.16 -14.78
C ALA A 74 9.05 -0.49 -15.37
N LYS A 75 9.31 -1.77 -15.64
CA LYS A 75 10.58 -2.23 -16.24
C LYS A 75 10.88 -1.54 -17.57
N ILE A 76 9.83 -1.30 -18.38
CA ILE A 76 9.92 -0.54 -19.64
C ILE A 76 10.43 0.90 -19.47
N HIS A 77 10.29 1.47 -18.27
CA HIS A 77 10.71 2.82 -17.93
C HIS A 77 11.97 2.84 -17.03
N GLY A 78 12.74 1.73 -17.01
CA GLY A 78 14.00 1.63 -16.27
C GLY A 78 13.85 1.50 -14.75
N GLY A 79 12.65 1.16 -14.27
CA GLY A 79 12.39 0.78 -12.88
C GLY A 79 12.38 -0.73 -12.67
N LEU A 80 12.13 -1.16 -11.44
CA LEU A 80 12.05 -2.58 -11.07
C LEU A 80 10.61 -3.06 -10.98
N GLY A 81 9.60 -2.18 -11.13
CA GLY A 81 8.19 -2.53 -11.00
C GLY A 81 7.77 -2.86 -9.57
N PHE A 82 8.40 -2.23 -8.57
CA PHE A 82 7.86 -2.23 -7.22
C PHE A 82 6.55 -1.41 -7.16
N ARG A 83 5.68 -1.73 -6.21
CA ARG A 83 4.47 -0.95 -5.98
C ARG A 83 4.79 0.16 -4.99
N ASN A 84 4.42 1.39 -5.33
CA ASN A 84 4.41 2.47 -4.35
C ASN A 84 3.22 2.24 -3.40
N PHE A 85 3.51 2.13 -2.10
CA PHE A 85 2.52 1.71 -1.11
C PHE A 85 1.38 2.70 -0.95
N ILE A 86 1.68 3.99 -1.05
CA ILE A 86 0.69 5.06 -0.91
C ILE A 86 -0.32 5.00 -2.06
N HIS A 87 0.19 4.94 -3.30
CA HIS A 87 -0.66 4.88 -4.50
C HIS A 87 -1.44 3.57 -4.57
N PHE A 88 -0.80 2.45 -4.21
CA PHE A 88 -1.45 1.15 -4.20
C PHE A 88 -2.57 1.08 -3.14
N ASN A 89 -2.35 1.65 -1.95
CA ASN A 89 -3.38 1.76 -0.93
C ASN A 89 -4.57 2.60 -1.40
N GLN A 90 -4.32 3.75 -2.03
CA GLN A 90 -5.39 4.59 -2.58
C GLN A 90 -6.18 3.85 -3.66
N ALA A 91 -5.50 3.15 -4.56
CA ALA A 91 -6.14 2.37 -5.61
C ALA A 91 -7.01 1.23 -5.06
N LEU A 92 -6.55 0.52 -4.02
CA LEU A 92 -7.35 -0.52 -3.35
C LEU A 92 -8.60 0.05 -2.68
N LEU A 93 -8.47 1.20 -2.02
CA LEU A 93 -9.62 1.89 -1.42
C LEU A 93 -10.57 2.45 -2.49
N GLY A 94 -10.04 2.95 -3.60
CA GLY A 94 -10.82 3.34 -4.78
C GLY A 94 -11.59 2.17 -5.36
N LYS A 95 -11.01 0.97 -5.40
CA LYS A 95 -11.72 -0.26 -5.78
C LYS A 95 -12.87 -0.59 -4.82
N GLN A 96 -12.71 -0.36 -3.51
CA GLN A 96 -13.83 -0.55 -2.57
C GLN A 96 -14.90 0.53 -2.77
N ALA A 97 -14.51 1.79 -2.98
CA ALA A 97 -15.42 2.87 -3.31
C ALA A 97 -16.23 2.56 -4.59
N TRP A 98 -15.58 2.01 -5.62
CA TRP A 98 -16.23 1.56 -6.84
C TRP A 98 -17.26 0.45 -6.59
N ARG A 99 -16.93 -0.53 -5.75
CA ARG A 99 -17.87 -1.60 -5.38
C ARG A 99 -19.13 -1.08 -4.69
N LEU A 100 -19.04 0.02 -3.93
CA LEU A 100 -20.21 0.65 -3.33
C LEU A 100 -21.14 1.28 -4.39
N LEU A 101 -20.57 1.78 -5.49
CA LEU A 101 -21.33 2.30 -6.63
C LEU A 101 -21.99 1.20 -7.45
N GLU A 102 -21.24 0.12 -7.71
CA GLU A 102 -21.70 -0.99 -8.56
C GLU A 102 -22.75 -1.86 -7.84
N PHE A 103 -22.63 -2.04 -6.52
CA PHE A 103 -23.50 -2.90 -5.72
C PHE A 103 -24.26 -2.13 -4.62
N PRO A 104 -25.26 -1.31 -4.99
CA PRO A 104 -25.98 -0.47 -4.04
C PRO A 104 -26.80 -1.27 -3.01
N ASN A 105 -27.20 -2.50 -3.36
CA ASN A 105 -27.96 -3.40 -2.49
C ASN A 105 -27.09 -4.22 -1.51
N SER A 106 -25.76 -4.08 -1.59
CA SER A 106 -24.86 -4.78 -0.67
C SER A 106 -25.10 -4.34 0.77
N LEU A 107 -24.92 -5.26 1.74
CA LEU A 107 -25.07 -4.95 3.16
C LEU A 107 -24.17 -3.78 3.57
N LEU A 108 -22.93 -3.78 3.09
CA LEU A 108 -21.97 -2.72 3.35
C LEU A 108 -22.47 -1.36 2.84
N ASN A 109 -22.98 -1.30 1.60
CA ASN A 109 -23.50 -0.05 1.06
C ASN A 109 -24.72 0.43 1.85
N ARG A 110 -25.63 -0.46 2.25
CA ARG A 110 -26.80 -0.10 3.07
C ARG A 110 -26.40 0.48 4.42
N ILE A 111 -25.46 -0.16 5.13
CA ILE A 111 -24.96 0.32 6.42
C ILE A 111 -24.28 1.69 6.26
N LEU A 112 -23.42 1.86 5.26
CA LEU A 112 -22.72 3.12 5.03
C LEU A 112 -23.66 4.24 4.55
N HIS A 113 -24.64 3.91 3.71
CA HIS A 113 -25.67 4.84 3.26
C HIS A 113 -26.44 5.39 4.46
N HIS A 114 -26.91 4.50 5.35
CA HIS A 114 -27.61 4.91 6.57
C HIS A 114 -26.73 5.71 7.54
N GLY A 115 -25.43 5.39 7.62
CA GLY A 115 -24.50 6.04 8.54
C GLY A 115 -23.92 7.37 8.05
N TYR A 116 -23.75 7.57 6.74
CA TYR A 116 -22.91 8.65 6.21
C TYR A 116 -23.51 9.47 5.06
N PHE A 117 -24.45 8.93 4.27
CA PHE A 117 -24.96 9.63 3.09
C PHE A 117 -26.46 9.41 2.83
N LEU A 118 -27.27 9.53 3.89
CA LEU A 118 -28.72 9.30 3.85
C LEU A 118 -29.46 10.02 2.71
N ASN A 119 -29.05 11.26 2.44
CA ASN A 119 -29.72 12.18 1.51
C ASN A 119 -28.84 12.55 0.30
N GLY A 120 -27.75 11.82 0.06
CA GLY A 120 -26.75 12.20 -0.94
C GLY A 120 -26.19 11.01 -1.71
N HIS A 121 -25.58 11.30 -2.85
CA HIS A 121 -24.82 10.30 -3.59
C HIS A 121 -23.48 10.02 -2.92
N PHE A 122 -23.08 8.75 -2.89
CA PHE A 122 -21.79 8.29 -2.37
C PHE A 122 -20.60 9.15 -2.88
N LEU A 123 -20.57 9.49 -4.18
CA LEU A 123 -19.51 10.30 -4.79
C LEU A 123 -19.37 11.69 -4.17
N ARG A 124 -20.46 12.28 -3.66
CA ARG A 124 -20.50 13.61 -3.03
C ARG A 124 -20.44 13.53 -1.50
N ALA A 125 -20.37 12.33 -0.94
CA ALA A 125 -20.39 12.15 0.49
C ALA A 125 -19.09 12.68 1.12
N LYS A 126 -19.24 13.54 2.13
CA LYS A 126 -18.11 14.14 2.86
C LYS A 126 -17.84 13.37 4.15
N SER A 127 -16.61 13.45 4.63
CA SER A 127 -16.31 13.06 6.01
C SER A 127 -16.97 14.07 6.96
N GLY A 128 -17.93 13.62 7.76
CA GLY A 128 -18.53 14.43 8.84
C GLY A 128 -17.55 14.65 10.01
N THR A 129 -18.09 15.01 11.18
CA THR A 129 -17.29 15.42 12.35
C THR A 129 -16.50 14.26 12.99
N CYS A 130 -17.11 13.07 13.11
CA CYS A 130 -16.47 11.88 13.70
C CYS A 130 -16.70 10.60 12.86
N PRO A 131 -16.16 10.51 11.63
CA PRO A 131 -16.35 9.32 10.82
C PRO A 131 -15.44 8.18 11.26
N SER A 132 -15.92 6.95 11.07
CA SER A 132 -15.10 5.75 11.25
C SER A 132 -13.83 5.79 10.39
N LEU A 133 -12.78 5.11 10.85
CA LEU A 133 -11.52 5.01 10.11
C LEU A 133 -11.75 4.43 8.70
N THR A 134 -12.63 3.44 8.60
CA THR A 134 -13.05 2.81 7.34
C THR A 134 -13.69 3.84 6.40
N TRP A 135 -14.63 4.66 6.90
CA TRP A 135 -15.29 5.67 6.07
C TRP A 135 -14.31 6.73 5.56
N LYS A 136 -13.44 7.25 6.42
CA LYS A 136 -12.38 8.19 6.02
C LYS A 136 -11.50 7.60 4.90
N SER A 137 -11.19 6.30 5.00
CA SER A 137 -10.37 5.58 4.03
C SER A 137 -11.09 5.41 2.69
N ILE A 138 -12.38 5.06 2.71
CA ILE A 138 -13.21 4.94 1.51
C ILE A 138 -13.38 6.30 0.81
N VAL A 139 -13.62 7.37 1.57
CA VAL A 139 -13.72 8.74 1.02
C VAL A 139 -12.41 9.15 0.35
N TRP A 140 -11.25 8.83 0.95
CA TRP A 140 -9.95 9.09 0.33
C TRP A 140 -9.70 8.28 -0.95
N GLY A 141 -10.21 7.05 -1.02
CA GLY A 141 -10.22 6.26 -2.26
C GLY A 141 -11.16 6.83 -3.32
N ASN A 142 -12.32 7.36 -2.91
CA ASN A 142 -13.30 8.00 -3.79
C ASN A 142 -12.75 9.24 -4.50
N GLU A 143 -11.76 9.93 -3.94
CA GLU A 143 -11.06 11.05 -4.61
C GLU A 143 -10.46 10.65 -5.97
N LEU A 144 -10.12 9.36 -6.18
CA LEU A 144 -9.65 8.85 -7.48
C LEU A 144 -10.77 8.67 -8.50
N LEU A 145 -12.02 8.48 -8.06
CA LEU A 145 -13.16 8.23 -8.94
C LEU A 145 -13.85 9.52 -9.41
N VAL A 146 -13.64 10.62 -8.69
CA VAL A 146 -14.23 11.93 -8.97
C VAL A 146 -13.35 12.78 -9.89
N LYS A 147 -12.10 12.37 -10.13
CA LYS A 147 -11.17 12.98 -11.09
C LYS A 147 -11.45 12.55 -12.52
#